data_AF-A0AAU0NJX2-F1
#
_entry.id   AF-A0AAU0NJX2-F1
#
_cell.length_a   1.000
_cell.length_b   1.000
_cell.length_c   1.000
_cell.angle_alpha   90.00
_cell.angle_beta   90.00
_cell.angle_gamma   90.00
#
_symmetry.space_group_name_H-M   'P 1'
#
loop_
_entity.id
_entity.type
_entity.pdbx_description
1 polymer ?
#
loop_
_entity_poly.entity_id
_entity_poly.type
_entity_poly.pdbx_seq_one_letter_code
_entity_poly.pdbx_strand_id
1 'polypeptide(L)'
;MEQLATFIFGVLKIPGPAAIFFVLSFLMTTGMTIDPSSAPIRTAVVFLSGCFAWIFSMIGWFRNPHNPEIKTLKEVYLSLAEFSEAIGSDNINNARQRTVNALRESEETILTGYISWKNSFFFNRLVLLNEQANKLFLEMLELCSNKNTKLPKEFSELIRKLYTGIELVNGDVIKLNPISNELDKDYHNFLEIIYDIEAIINIPLEYIGHSIKISKPSLKMKLIKAFNKDSIVFVNAVRFGFILSISTMIAFKFSFTRPYWIALSCASVMLGSTILSTFHRTIQRSCGTIVGIMIALVIFKLQPQGFIIVIINMCLTAMTELFIAKNYALAAVFITPNALLIAETSTQIHNVSYFAAVRITDIFIGSIIGLIGTYIIGRRSASSRLPDLMVKLIRSQAKVLVRLASKAKENSENNSEWIKEKMKINLMNFKMAYNTALGEIPNDEEMLQRMWPAVFSLEHISYILDYGSIANGSLKISDENLAQLLLVFETMATAIEQRLPVQPKKVPIMEELPKICKEINILQEALSIK
;
A
#
# COMPACT_ATOMS: atom_id res chain seq x y z
N MET A 1 0.72 -3.10 -24.57
CA MET A 1 1.84 -2.65 -23.70
C MET A 1 1.34 -1.92 -22.45
N GLU A 2 0.46 -0.93 -22.58
CA GLU A 2 -0.05 -0.13 -21.44
C GLU A 2 -0.78 -0.98 -20.38
N GLN A 3 -1.61 -1.94 -20.81
CA GLN A 3 -2.27 -2.90 -19.93
C GLN A 3 -1.28 -3.71 -19.08
N LEU A 4 -0.17 -4.12 -19.69
CA LEU A 4 0.86 -4.91 -19.04
C LEU A 4 1.60 -4.08 -17.99
N ALA A 5 1.92 -2.81 -18.30
CA ALA A 5 2.55 -1.90 -17.36
C ALA A 5 1.62 -1.63 -16.16
N THR A 6 0.38 -1.21 -16.38
CA THR A 6 -0.58 -0.95 -15.29
C THR A 6 -0.82 -2.21 -14.44
N PHE A 7 -0.89 -3.39 -15.07
CA PHE A 7 -1.00 -4.66 -14.37
C PHE A 7 0.23 -4.97 -13.51
N ILE A 8 1.44 -4.95 -14.09
CA ILE A 8 2.68 -5.26 -13.37
C ILE A 8 2.87 -4.31 -12.19
N PHE A 9 2.71 -3.00 -12.40
CA PHE A 9 2.87 -2.00 -11.34
C PHE A 9 1.80 -2.16 -10.25
N GLY A 10 0.56 -2.46 -10.63
CA GLY A 10 -0.52 -2.74 -9.67
C GLY A 10 -0.29 -4.02 -8.85
N VAL A 11 0.23 -5.08 -9.48
CA VAL A 11 0.53 -6.35 -8.78
C VAL A 11 1.72 -6.21 -7.83
N LEU A 12 2.74 -5.47 -8.25
CA LEU A 12 3.94 -5.23 -7.46
C LEU A 12 3.76 -4.12 -6.43
N LYS A 13 2.59 -3.43 -6.41
CA LYS A 13 2.32 -2.26 -5.56
C LYS A 13 3.43 -1.20 -5.66
N ILE A 14 4.04 -1.02 -6.83
CA ILE A 14 5.10 -0.02 -6.99
C ILE A 14 4.45 1.35 -6.81
N PRO A 15 4.82 2.13 -5.77
CA PRO A 15 4.19 3.40 -5.48
C PRO A 15 4.53 4.44 -6.56
N GLY A 16 3.60 5.34 -6.83
CA GLY A 16 3.80 6.52 -7.68
C GLY A 16 3.29 6.39 -9.12
N PRO A 17 3.45 7.45 -9.93
CA PRO A 17 3.00 7.53 -11.32
C PRO A 17 3.81 6.66 -12.30
N ALA A 18 4.54 5.66 -11.81
CA ALA A 18 5.60 4.99 -12.56
C ALA A 18 5.11 4.29 -13.84
N ALA A 19 3.88 3.76 -13.86
CA ALA A 19 3.29 3.22 -15.09
C ALA A 19 3.06 4.29 -16.18
N ILE A 20 2.79 5.54 -15.80
CA ILE A 20 2.52 6.65 -16.73
C ILE A 20 3.77 7.00 -17.52
N PHE A 21 4.95 6.95 -16.93
CA PHE A 21 6.20 7.28 -17.65
C PHE A 21 6.51 6.27 -18.74
N PHE A 22 6.22 4.98 -18.49
CA PHE A 22 6.29 3.97 -19.53
C PHE A 22 5.29 4.27 -20.64
N VAL A 23 4.02 4.55 -20.28
CA VAL A 23 2.96 4.92 -21.24
C VAL A 23 3.34 6.16 -22.06
N LEU A 24 3.82 7.23 -21.40
CA LEU A 24 4.28 8.48 -22.00
C LEU A 24 5.45 8.26 -22.96
N SER A 25 6.45 7.49 -22.53
CA SER A 25 7.61 7.16 -23.36
C SER A 25 7.20 6.43 -24.64
N PHE A 26 6.28 5.47 -24.54
CA PHE A 26 5.74 4.77 -25.71
C PHE A 26 4.86 5.67 -26.60
N LEU A 27 4.01 6.52 -26.02
CA LEU A 27 3.17 7.45 -26.80
C LEU A 27 4.04 8.48 -27.53
N MET A 28 5.10 9.00 -26.90
CA MET A 28 6.02 9.92 -27.55
C MET A 28 6.77 9.28 -28.72
N THR A 29 7.16 8.01 -28.62
CA THR A 29 7.87 7.32 -29.71
C THR A 29 6.97 7.07 -30.92
N THR A 30 5.65 6.93 -30.76
CA THR A 30 4.71 6.84 -31.90
C THR A 30 4.66 8.11 -32.75
N GLY A 31 5.03 9.27 -32.19
CA GLY A 31 5.09 10.54 -32.90
C GLY A 31 6.45 10.87 -33.53
N MET A 32 7.45 10.00 -33.38
CA MET A 32 8.79 10.20 -33.93
C MET A 32 8.91 9.65 -35.36
N THR A 33 9.84 10.21 -36.13
CA THR A 33 10.17 9.69 -37.46
C THR A 33 10.71 8.26 -37.36
N ILE A 34 10.21 7.40 -38.25
CA ILE A 34 10.61 5.99 -38.37
C ILE A 34 11.95 5.98 -39.09
N ASP A 35 13.03 5.91 -38.32
CA ASP A 35 14.40 5.76 -38.82
C ASP A 35 15.12 4.66 -38.02
N PRO A 36 15.21 3.44 -38.56
CA PRO A 36 15.85 2.31 -37.88
C PRO A 36 17.35 2.53 -37.58
N SER A 37 18.03 3.37 -38.37
CA SER A 37 19.47 3.60 -38.22
C SER A 37 19.82 4.38 -36.94
N SER A 38 18.93 5.25 -36.48
CA SER A 38 19.09 6.01 -35.24
C SER A 38 18.62 5.25 -33.99
N ALA A 39 18.09 4.03 -34.12
CA ALA A 39 17.61 3.24 -33.00
C ALA A 39 18.67 2.98 -31.91
N PRO A 40 19.96 2.67 -32.22
CA PRO A 40 20.99 2.48 -31.20
C PRO A 40 21.26 3.75 -30.38
N ILE A 41 21.32 4.91 -31.05
CA ILE A 41 21.56 6.21 -30.40
C ILE A 41 20.39 6.58 -29.50
N ARG A 42 19.15 6.45 -29.99
CA ARG A 42 17.94 6.70 -29.19
C ARG A 42 17.90 5.81 -27.96
N THR A 43 18.24 4.53 -28.11
CA THR A 43 18.29 3.56 -27.01
C THR A 43 19.36 3.95 -25.98
N ALA A 44 20.56 4.32 -26.43
CA ALA A 44 21.65 4.73 -25.54
C ALA A 44 21.29 5.98 -24.75
N VAL A 45 20.70 7.00 -25.39
CA VAL A 45 20.28 8.23 -24.72
C VAL A 45 19.20 7.95 -23.66
N VAL A 46 18.19 7.15 -24.01
CA VAL A 46 17.13 6.75 -23.06
C VAL A 46 17.72 5.95 -21.90
N PHE A 47 18.61 4.99 -22.18
CA PHE A 47 19.27 4.19 -21.15
C PHE A 47 20.09 5.06 -20.20
N LEU A 48 20.93 5.96 -20.72
CA LEU A 48 21.73 6.88 -19.92
C LEU A 48 20.86 7.80 -19.05
N SER A 49 19.74 8.30 -19.60
CA SER A 49 18.78 9.10 -18.82
C SER A 49 18.14 8.30 -17.68
N GLY A 50 17.80 7.03 -17.93
CA GLY A 50 17.26 6.12 -16.93
C GLY A 50 18.29 5.78 -15.85
N CYS A 51 19.55 5.51 -16.23
CA CYS A 51 20.66 5.28 -15.30
C CYS A 51 20.92 6.51 -14.42
N PHE A 52 20.95 7.71 -15.02
CA PHE A 52 21.15 8.95 -14.28
C PHE A 52 20.02 9.18 -13.25
N ALA A 53 18.76 9.02 -13.67
CA ALA A 53 17.61 9.14 -12.77
C ALA A 53 17.65 8.10 -11.64
N TRP A 54 18.07 6.87 -11.94
CA TRP A 54 18.23 5.82 -10.94
C TRP A 54 19.33 6.14 -9.92
N ILE A 55 20.52 6.57 -10.38
CA ILE A 55 21.64 6.97 -9.50
C ILE A 55 21.20 8.11 -8.58
N PHE A 56 20.56 9.14 -9.14
CA PHE A 56 20.10 10.28 -8.36
C PHE A 56 19.04 9.87 -7.32
N SER A 57 18.09 9.01 -7.69
CA SER A 57 17.06 8.50 -6.78
C SER A 57 17.64 7.59 -5.69
N MET A 58 18.72 6.88 -5.99
CA MET A 58 19.39 5.96 -5.06
C MET A 58 20.52 6.62 -4.26
N ILE A 59 20.78 7.91 -4.43
CA ILE A 59 21.90 8.60 -3.75
C ILE A 59 21.79 8.48 -2.22
N GLY A 60 20.56 8.55 -1.68
CA GLY A 60 20.30 8.40 -0.25
C GLY A 60 20.56 6.99 0.28
N TRP A 61 20.38 5.97 -0.56
CA TRP A 61 20.62 4.57 -0.21
C TRP A 61 22.10 4.29 0.06
N PHE A 62 23.01 4.95 -0.66
CA PHE A 62 24.45 4.84 -0.42
C PHE A 62 24.88 5.42 0.94
N ARG A 63 24.11 6.37 1.50
CA ARG A 63 24.41 6.99 2.80
C ARG A 63 23.74 6.26 3.97
N ASN A 64 22.48 5.89 3.83
CA ASN A 64 21.74 5.16 4.86
C ASN A 64 20.78 4.15 4.20
N PRO A 65 21.24 2.92 3.93
CA PRO A 65 20.48 1.95 3.15
C PRO A 65 19.21 1.45 3.86
N HIS A 66 19.14 1.60 5.19
CA HIS A 66 18.03 1.13 6.03
C HIS A 66 17.16 2.28 6.59
N ASN A 67 17.31 3.49 6.06
CA ASN A 67 16.59 4.66 6.54
C ASN A 67 15.05 4.52 6.47
N PRO A 68 14.45 3.94 5.40
CA PRO A 68 13.01 3.71 5.34
C PRO A 68 12.50 2.81 6.48
N GLU A 69 13.21 1.72 6.76
CA GLU A 69 12.89 0.75 7.81
C GLU A 69 13.04 1.39 9.20
N ILE A 70 14.12 2.14 9.43
CA ILE A 70 14.31 2.88 10.69
C ILE A 70 13.17 3.87 10.92
N LYS A 71 12.78 4.64 9.89
CA LYS A 71 11.75 5.67 10.02
C LYS A 71 10.39 5.07 10.37
N THR A 72 9.97 4.04 9.66
CA THR A 72 8.67 3.39 9.90
C THR A 72 8.63 2.69 11.26
N LEU A 73 9.74 2.06 11.67
CA LEU A 73 9.83 1.46 13.01
C LEU A 73 9.80 2.55 14.11
N LYS A 74 10.48 3.68 13.91
CA LYS A 74 10.38 4.84 14.81
C LYS A 74 8.93 5.33 14.96
N GLU A 75 8.17 5.40 13.87
CA GLU A 75 6.75 5.76 13.89
C GLU A 75 5.88 4.73 14.64
N VAL A 76 6.23 3.44 14.59
CA VAL A 76 5.59 2.38 15.40
C VAL A 76 5.78 2.65 16.89
N TYR A 77 7.01 2.86 17.36
CA TYR A 77 7.28 3.07 18.79
C TYR A 77 6.64 4.36 19.31
N LEU A 78 6.61 5.43 18.50
CA LEU A 78 5.87 6.64 18.84
C LEU A 78 4.36 6.37 18.96
N SER A 79 3.78 5.63 18.01
CA SER A 79 2.36 5.28 18.05
C SER A 79 2.03 4.33 19.21
N LEU A 80 2.94 3.45 19.62
CA LEU A 80 2.78 2.59 20.81
C LEU A 80 2.81 3.40 22.10
N ALA A 81 3.70 4.41 22.20
CA ALA A 81 3.72 5.31 23.34
C ALA A 81 2.42 6.12 23.45
N GLU A 82 1.96 6.71 22.34
CA GLU A 82 0.68 7.42 22.27
C GLU A 82 -0.51 6.50 22.61
N PHE A 83 -0.47 5.25 22.14
CA PHE A 83 -1.51 4.27 22.47
C PHE A 83 -1.51 3.95 23.97
N SER A 84 -0.35 3.73 24.57
CA SER A 84 -0.22 3.53 26.02
C SER A 84 -0.84 4.68 26.82
N GLU A 85 -0.64 5.94 26.39
CA GLU A 85 -1.22 7.12 27.02
C GLU A 85 -2.74 7.22 26.81
N ALA A 86 -3.24 6.76 25.67
CA ALA A 86 -4.66 6.81 25.32
C ALA A 86 -5.52 5.71 25.98
N ILE A 87 -4.89 4.66 26.54
CA ILE A 87 -5.62 3.58 27.23
C ILE A 87 -6.34 4.14 28.47
N GLY A 88 -7.66 3.93 28.53
CA GLY A 88 -8.53 4.50 29.55
C GLY A 88 -8.99 5.95 29.25
N SER A 89 -8.89 6.40 27.99
CA SER A 89 -9.44 7.67 27.50
C SER A 89 -10.44 7.45 26.35
N ASP A 90 -11.26 8.46 26.06
CA ASP A 90 -12.21 8.43 24.93
C ASP A 90 -11.52 8.33 23.55
N ASN A 91 -10.23 8.68 23.48
CA ASN A 91 -9.45 8.67 22.24
C ASN A 91 -8.76 7.32 21.95
N ILE A 92 -9.01 6.28 22.76
CA ILE A 92 -8.36 4.97 22.64
C ILE A 92 -8.52 4.35 21.24
N ASN A 93 -9.67 4.52 20.59
CA ASN A 93 -9.95 3.91 19.29
C ASN A 93 -9.10 4.53 18.17
N ASN A 94 -8.95 5.86 18.16
CA ASN A 94 -8.10 6.56 17.18
C ASN A 94 -6.63 6.21 17.39
N ALA A 95 -6.16 6.20 18.64
CA ALA A 95 -4.78 5.81 18.96
C ALA A 95 -4.51 4.36 18.54
N ARG A 96 -5.42 3.42 18.86
CA ARG A 96 -5.35 2.03 18.43
C ARG A 96 -5.26 1.91 16.90
N GLN A 97 -6.10 2.63 16.17
CA GLN A 97 -6.11 2.63 14.71
C GLN A 97 -4.78 3.16 14.15
N ARG A 98 -4.24 4.24 14.71
CA ARG A 98 -2.94 4.80 14.32
C ARG A 98 -1.82 3.79 14.52
N THR A 99 -1.78 3.12 15.67
CA THR A 99 -0.76 2.09 15.99
C THR A 99 -0.83 0.90 15.05
N VAL A 100 -2.02 0.38 14.76
CA VAL A 100 -2.19 -0.71 13.78
C VAL A 100 -1.70 -0.31 12.39
N ASN A 101 -2.01 0.93 11.96
CA ASN A 101 -1.52 1.43 10.68
C ASN A 101 0.01 1.55 10.65
N ALA A 102 0.63 2.06 11.72
CA ALA A 102 2.08 2.16 11.83
C ALA A 102 2.76 0.78 11.82
N LEU A 103 2.25 -0.18 12.59
CA LEU A 103 2.77 -1.56 12.65
C LEU A 103 2.76 -2.21 11.26
N ARG A 104 1.65 -2.06 10.55
CA ARG A 104 1.50 -2.60 9.19
C ARG A 104 2.42 -1.90 8.19
N GLU A 105 2.53 -0.58 8.24
CA GLU A 105 3.43 0.17 7.35
C GLU A 105 4.89 -0.23 7.58
N SER A 106 5.29 -0.43 8.83
CA SER A 106 6.62 -0.95 9.16
C SER A 106 6.82 -2.37 8.63
N GLU A 107 5.84 -3.27 8.80
CA GLU A 107 5.92 -4.62 8.26
C GLU A 107 6.02 -4.63 6.72
N GLU A 108 5.17 -3.87 6.01
CA GLU A 108 5.24 -3.76 4.55
C GLU A 108 6.58 -3.20 4.09
N THR A 109 7.14 -2.22 4.80
CA THR A 109 8.44 -1.60 4.48
C THR A 109 9.60 -2.56 4.70
N ILE A 110 9.66 -3.24 5.85
CA ILE A 110 10.68 -4.25 6.17
C ILE A 110 10.60 -5.42 5.20
N LEU A 111 9.40 -5.94 4.92
CA LEU A 111 9.21 -7.02 3.94
C LEU A 111 9.62 -6.58 2.53
N THR A 112 9.40 -5.32 2.15
CA THR A 112 9.84 -4.82 0.85
C THR A 112 11.36 -4.70 0.79
N GLY A 113 11.99 -4.18 1.86
CA GLY A 113 13.44 -4.00 1.99
C GLY A 113 14.26 -5.28 2.10
N TYR A 114 13.67 -6.41 2.51
CA TYR A 114 14.42 -7.67 2.66
C TYR A 114 15.04 -8.16 1.33
N ILE A 115 16.31 -8.52 1.36
CA ILE A 115 17.03 -9.09 0.21
C ILE A 115 17.71 -10.37 0.67
N SER A 116 17.29 -11.52 0.12
CA SER A 116 17.72 -12.85 0.59
C SER A 116 19.23 -13.08 0.52
N TRP A 117 19.93 -12.46 -0.46
CA TRP A 117 21.37 -12.58 -0.63
C TRP A 117 22.20 -11.51 0.10
N LYS A 118 21.57 -10.50 0.73
CA LYS A 118 22.25 -9.34 1.37
C LYS A 118 21.56 -9.02 2.70
N ASN A 119 21.55 -10.00 3.60
CA ASN A 119 20.97 -9.81 4.93
C ASN A 119 22.03 -9.19 5.86
N SER A 120 21.80 -7.98 6.36
CA SER A 120 22.70 -7.31 7.30
C SER A 120 22.27 -7.61 8.74
N PHE A 121 23.21 -7.72 9.68
CA PHE A 121 22.90 -7.90 11.10
C PHE A 121 22.01 -6.78 11.66
N PHE A 122 22.23 -5.56 11.19
CA PHE A 122 21.38 -4.42 11.53
C PHE A 122 19.95 -4.58 11.04
N PHE A 123 19.76 -5.04 9.79
CA PHE A 123 18.42 -5.31 9.26
C PHE A 123 17.71 -6.41 10.07
N ASN A 124 18.43 -7.48 10.44
CA ASN A 124 17.89 -8.52 11.32
C ASN A 124 17.39 -7.94 12.65
N ARG A 125 18.14 -7.00 13.25
CA ARG A 125 17.71 -6.32 14.46
C ARG A 125 16.41 -5.55 14.25
N LEU A 126 16.28 -4.81 13.14
CA LEU A 126 15.04 -4.07 12.82
C LEU A 126 13.83 -5.03 12.71
N VAL A 127 14.03 -6.22 12.14
CA VAL A 127 12.98 -7.24 12.05
C VAL A 127 12.58 -7.71 13.44
N LEU A 128 13.55 -8.05 14.31
CA LEU A 128 13.28 -8.48 15.69
C LEU A 128 12.58 -7.37 16.50
N LEU A 129 13.01 -6.12 16.36
CA LEU A 129 12.38 -4.98 17.02
C LEU A 129 10.95 -4.75 16.54
N ASN A 130 10.66 -5.00 15.26
CA ASN A 130 9.31 -4.96 14.73
C ASN A 130 8.45 -6.11 15.28
N GLU A 131 9.00 -7.32 15.40
CA GLU A 131 8.32 -8.46 16.03
C GLU A 131 8.01 -8.21 17.51
N GLN A 132 8.91 -7.56 18.25
CA GLN A 132 8.68 -7.20 19.64
C GLN A 132 7.69 -6.04 19.80
N ALA A 133 7.72 -5.04 18.92
CA ALA A 133 6.70 -3.98 18.89
C ALA A 133 5.28 -4.55 18.68
N ASN A 134 5.20 -5.59 17.85
CA ASN A 134 4.01 -6.38 17.60
C ASN A 134 3.51 -7.12 18.87
N LYS A 135 4.40 -7.82 19.59
CA LYS A 135 4.08 -8.42 20.90
C LYS A 135 3.60 -7.36 21.90
N LEU A 136 4.30 -6.23 21.98
CA LEU A 136 3.99 -5.15 22.92
C LEU A 136 2.58 -4.60 22.69
N PHE A 137 2.18 -4.41 21.43
CA PHE A 137 0.83 -4.00 21.06
C PHE A 137 -0.23 -5.02 21.52
N LEU A 138 0.00 -6.31 21.27
CA LEU A 138 -0.90 -7.39 21.68
C LEU A 138 -1.08 -7.47 23.20
N GLU A 139 -0.02 -7.18 23.96
CA GLU A 139 -0.07 -7.14 25.42
C GLU A 139 -0.85 -5.92 25.91
N MET A 140 -0.63 -4.74 25.32
CA MET A 140 -1.42 -3.55 25.63
C MET A 140 -2.92 -3.76 25.39
N LEU A 141 -3.30 -4.45 24.32
CA LEU A 141 -4.69 -4.80 24.05
C LEU A 141 -5.29 -5.74 25.10
N GLU A 142 -4.49 -6.66 25.63
CA GLU A 142 -4.89 -7.56 26.70
C GLU A 142 -5.11 -6.81 28.01
N LEU A 143 -4.20 -5.90 28.37
CA LEU A 143 -4.36 -5.03 29.53
C LEU A 143 -5.59 -4.12 29.42
N CYS A 144 -5.88 -3.60 28.22
CA CYS A 144 -7.13 -2.88 27.95
C CYS A 144 -8.36 -3.74 28.24
N SER A 145 -8.33 -5.00 27.79
CA SER A 145 -9.43 -5.95 27.91
C SER A 145 -9.72 -6.32 29.37
N ASN A 146 -8.68 -6.61 30.13
CA ASN A 146 -8.80 -7.28 31.42
C ASN A 146 -8.92 -6.29 32.57
N LYS A 147 -8.22 -5.15 32.50
CA LYS A 147 -8.14 -4.21 33.62
C LYS A 147 -8.93 -2.92 33.42
N ASN A 148 -9.26 -2.54 32.17
CA ASN A 148 -10.02 -1.31 31.83
C ASN A 148 -9.50 -0.04 32.56
N THR A 149 -8.24 -0.05 33.00
CA THR A 149 -7.60 0.98 33.81
C THR A 149 -6.57 1.72 32.97
N LYS A 150 -6.38 3.00 33.27
CA LYS A 150 -5.30 3.79 32.67
C LYS A 150 -3.96 3.15 32.97
N LEU A 151 -3.11 3.02 31.95
CA LEU A 151 -1.75 2.56 32.14
C LEU A 151 -0.90 3.65 32.84
N PRO A 152 0.09 3.26 33.64
CA PRO A 152 1.07 4.18 34.21
C PRO A 152 1.77 5.02 33.14
N LYS A 153 1.96 6.32 33.41
CA LYS A 153 2.66 7.23 32.48
C LYS A 153 4.09 6.79 32.18
N GLU A 154 4.74 6.15 33.16
CA GLU A 154 6.09 5.58 33.08
C GLU A 154 6.24 4.64 31.86
N PHE A 155 5.19 3.91 31.47
CA PHE A 155 5.26 2.99 30.32
C PHE A 155 5.45 3.73 29.00
N SER A 156 4.77 4.87 28.82
CA SER A 156 4.96 5.71 27.63
C SER A 156 6.38 6.27 27.55
N GLU A 157 6.98 6.62 28.69
CA GLU A 157 8.34 7.14 28.78
C GLU A 157 9.38 6.07 28.45
N LEU A 158 9.19 4.84 28.92
CA LEU A 158 10.04 3.69 28.57
C LEU A 158 10.02 3.43 27.07
N ILE A 159 8.84 3.41 26.44
CA ILE A 159 8.71 3.21 25.00
C ILE A 159 9.37 4.35 24.20
N ARG A 160 9.21 5.60 24.65
CA ARG A 160 9.90 6.77 24.06
C ARG A 160 11.42 6.70 24.23
N LYS A 161 11.92 6.05 25.28
CA LYS A 161 13.35 5.79 25.48
C LYS A 161 13.85 4.67 24.55
N LEU A 162 13.07 3.61 24.33
CA LEU A 162 13.38 2.58 23.33
C LEU A 162 13.43 3.15 21.91
N TYR A 163 12.54 4.10 21.59
CA TYR A 163 12.54 4.82 20.30
C TYR A 163 13.89 5.44 19.95
N THR A 164 14.64 5.98 20.92
CA THR A 164 15.95 6.59 20.67
C THR A 164 17.02 5.55 20.32
N GLY A 165 16.79 4.28 20.65
CA GLY A 165 17.77 3.20 20.46
C GLY A 165 17.72 2.51 19.11
N ILE A 166 16.63 2.70 18.37
CA ILE A 166 16.38 2.02 17.10
C ILE A 166 17.51 2.25 16.09
N GLU A 167 18.10 3.45 16.07
CA GLU A 167 19.14 3.85 15.12
C GLU A 167 20.59 3.61 15.57
N LEU A 168 20.80 3.09 16.78
CA LEU A 168 22.15 2.90 17.34
C LEU A 168 22.89 1.78 16.62
N VAL A 169 23.99 2.09 15.92
CA VAL A 169 24.78 1.09 15.18
C VAL A 169 26.04 0.67 15.94
N ASN A 170 26.64 1.57 16.74
CA ASN A 170 27.98 1.41 17.31
C ASN A 170 28.03 1.75 18.81
N GLY A 171 28.27 0.77 19.68
CA GLY A 171 28.77 0.93 21.06
C GLY A 171 27.86 1.64 22.08
N ASP A 172 26.91 2.43 21.62
CA ASP A 172 25.94 3.13 22.44
C ASP A 172 24.86 2.15 22.92
N VAL A 173 24.62 2.15 24.22
CA VAL A 173 23.61 1.33 24.87
C VAL A 173 22.52 2.21 25.45
N ILE A 174 21.29 1.71 25.42
CA ILE A 174 20.18 2.29 26.16
C ILE A 174 20.03 1.53 27.46
N LYS A 175 19.88 2.28 28.56
CA LYS A 175 19.53 1.70 29.85
C LYS A 175 18.18 2.21 30.29
N LEU A 176 17.19 1.34 30.45
CA LEU A 176 15.90 1.70 31.01
C LEU A 176 16.02 1.91 32.53
N ASN A 177 15.15 2.78 33.06
CA ASN A 177 15.10 2.97 34.51
C ASN A 177 14.24 1.83 35.09
N PRO A 178 14.69 1.13 36.14
CA PRO A 178 13.90 0.08 36.76
C PRO A 178 12.61 0.64 37.36
N ILE A 179 11.51 -0.06 37.13
CA ILE A 179 10.18 0.30 37.67
C ILE A 179 10.07 -0.23 39.11
N SER A 180 9.19 0.36 39.91
CA SER A 180 8.92 -0.12 41.27
C SER A 180 8.44 -1.57 41.30
N ASN A 181 8.85 -2.33 42.33
CA ASN A 181 8.56 -3.76 42.48
C ASN A 181 7.07 -4.11 42.57
N GLU A 182 6.21 -3.15 42.93
CA GLU A 182 4.75 -3.37 42.99
C GLU A 182 4.12 -3.39 41.59
N LEU A 183 4.54 -2.47 40.71
CA LEU A 183 4.10 -2.45 39.31
C LEU A 183 4.62 -3.66 38.52
N ASP A 184 5.80 -4.18 38.87
CA ASP A 184 6.43 -5.30 38.16
C ASP A 184 5.59 -6.59 38.20
N LYS A 185 4.87 -6.84 39.30
CA LYS A 185 4.00 -8.02 39.44
C LYS A 185 2.73 -7.93 38.58
N ASP A 186 2.17 -6.73 38.46
CA ASP A 186 0.89 -6.53 37.76
C ASP A 186 1.01 -6.46 36.24
N TYR A 187 2.22 -6.20 35.75
CA TYR A 187 2.53 -5.94 34.34
C TYR A 187 3.74 -6.76 33.85
N HIS A 188 4.01 -7.91 34.47
CA HIS A 188 5.21 -8.71 34.20
C HIS A 188 5.43 -9.00 32.72
N ASN A 189 4.43 -9.52 32.00
CA ASN A 189 4.54 -9.82 30.57
C ASN A 189 4.83 -8.57 29.72
N PHE A 190 4.21 -7.44 30.07
CA PHE A 190 4.44 -6.17 29.39
C PHE A 190 5.88 -5.69 29.58
N LEU A 191 6.39 -5.79 30.81
CA LEU A 191 7.75 -5.36 31.14
C LEU A 191 8.81 -6.32 30.59
N GLU A 192 8.54 -7.62 30.57
CA GLU A 192 9.39 -8.62 29.90
C GLU A 192 9.62 -8.24 28.43
N ILE A 193 8.54 -7.90 27.71
CA ILE A 193 8.65 -7.45 26.31
C ILE A 193 9.49 -6.16 26.19
N ILE A 194 9.29 -5.20 27.11
CA ILE A 194 10.07 -3.94 27.12
C ILE A 194 11.57 -4.19 27.35
N TYR A 195 11.92 -5.07 28.29
CA TYR A 195 13.30 -5.44 28.58
C TYR A 195 13.92 -6.30 27.47
N ASP A 196 13.14 -7.17 26.82
CA ASP A 196 13.54 -7.89 25.61
C ASP A 196 13.94 -6.91 24.49
N ILE A 197 13.14 -5.85 24.28
CA ILE A 197 13.44 -4.82 23.29
C ILE A 197 14.75 -4.10 23.66
N GLU A 198 14.91 -3.69 24.92
CA GLU A 198 16.16 -3.09 25.40
C GLU A 198 17.37 -4.01 25.15
N ALA A 199 17.25 -5.30 25.46
CA ALA A 199 18.29 -6.28 25.21
C ALA A 199 18.61 -6.37 23.72
N ILE A 200 17.62 -6.46 22.84
CA ILE A 200 17.81 -6.52 21.38
C ILE A 200 18.52 -5.25 20.85
N ILE A 201 18.19 -4.07 21.37
CA ILE A 201 18.87 -2.81 21.00
C ILE A 201 20.36 -2.86 21.38
N ASN A 202 20.65 -3.37 22.59
CA ASN A 202 21.99 -3.35 23.18
C ASN A 202 22.89 -4.52 22.76
N ILE A 203 22.32 -5.61 22.23
CA ILE A 203 23.12 -6.75 21.74
C ILE A 203 24.01 -6.27 20.58
N PRO A 204 25.33 -6.54 20.63
CA PRO A 204 26.21 -6.23 19.52
C PRO A 204 25.75 -6.95 18.26
N LEU A 205 25.79 -6.25 17.12
CA LEU A 205 25.20 -6.72 15.86
C LEU A 205 25.72 -8.10 15.43
N GLU A 206 26.97 -8.43 15.74
CA GLU A 206 27.60 -9.73 15.42
C GLU A 206 26.87 -10.94 16.04
N TYR A 207 26.18 -10.75 17.17
CA TYR A 207 25.42 -11.80 17.86
C TYR A 207 23.96 -11.90 17.39
N ILE A 208 23.50 -10.97 16.55
CA ILE A 208 22.15 -11.00 15.99
C ILE A 208 22.15 -12.00 14.82
N GLY A 209 21.80 -13.24 15.14
CA GLY A 209 22.05 -14.42 14.32
C GLY A 209 21.51 -14.45 12.88
N HIS A 210 22.02 -15.43 12.12
CA HIS A 210 21.73 -15.73 10.71
C HIS A 210 20.37 -16.41 10.42
N SER A 211 19.44 -16.48 11.39
CA SER A 211 18.31 -17.42 11.36
C SER A 211 16.92 -16.80 11.22
N ILE A 212 16.79 -15.50 10.92
CA ILE A 212 15.47 -14.92 10.65
C ILE A 212 14.97 -15.43 9.28
N LYS A 213 14.09 -16.42 9.29
CA LYS A 213 13.38 -16.90 8.09
C LYS A 213 12.29 -15.90 7.70
N ILE A 214 12.66 -14.89 6.92
CA ILE A 214 11.68 -13.96 6.34
C ILE A 214 11.06 -14.61 5.10
N SER A 215 9.81 -15.06 5.24
CA SER A 215 9.04 -15.63 4.13
C SER A 215 8.40 -14.52 3.31
N LYS A 216 9.01 -14.15 2.17
CA LYS A 216 8.36 -13.24 1.21
C LYS A 216 7.34 -14.03 0.38
N PRO A 217 6.11 -13.50 0.20
CA PRO A 217 5.17 -14.09 -0.74
C PRO A 217 5.78 -14.18 -2.14
N SER A 218 5.82 -15.38 -2.71
CA SER A 218 6.44 -15.64 -4.01
C SER A 218 5.90 -14.67 -5.09
N LEU A 219 6.81 -13.95 -5.77
CA LEU A 219 6.47 -13.03 -6.87
C LEU A 219 5.68 -13.73 -7.98
N LYS A 220 6.08 -14.97 -8.31
CA LYS A 220 5.37 -15.82 -9.27
C LYS A 220 3.93 -16.06 -8.84
N MET A 221 3.73 -16.32 -7.55
CA MET A 221 2.41 -16.57 -6.99
C MET A 221 1.54 -15.30 -6.98
N LYS A 222 2.12 -14.14 -6.64
CA LYS A 222 1.42 -12.85 -6.76
C LYS A 222 0.97 -12.60 -8.20
N LEU A 223 1.83 -12.84 -9.19
CA LEU A 223 1.50 -12.69 -10.61
C LEU A 223 0.41 -13.67 -11.06
N ILE A 224 0.55 -14.97 -10.76
CA ILE A 224 -0.44 -15.99 -11.15
C ILE A 224 -1.81 -15.69 -10.53
N LYS A 225 -1.86 -15.36 -9.23
CA LYS A 225 -3.13 -15.01 -8.56
C LYS A 225 -3.67 -13.69 -9.04
N ALA A 226 -2.82 -12.75 -9.42
CA ALA A 226 -3.27 -11.51 -10.00
C ALA A 226 -3.98 -11.72 -11.34
N PHE A 227 -3.60 -12.73 -12.14
CA PHE A 227 -4.30 -13.10 -13.38
C PHE A 227 -5.69 -13.76 -13.17
N ASN A 228 -6.12 -13.99 -11.91
CA ASN A 228 -7.46 -14.49 -11.65
C ASN A 228 -8.52 -13.39 -11.91
N LYS A 229 -9.66 -13.74 -12.51
CA LYS A 229 -10.79 -12.83 -12.78
C LYS A 229 -11.35 -12.15 -11.52
N ASP A 230 -11.15 -12.78 -10.37
CA ASP A 230 -11.49 -12.23 -9.05
C ASP A 230 -10.60 -11.05 -8.62
N SER A 231 -9.40 -10.93 -9.22
CA SER A 231 -8.44 -9.87 -8.90
C SER A 231 -8.95 -8.52 -9.38
N ILE A 232 -9.05 -7.57 -8.45
CA ILE A 232 -9.42 -6.17 -8.75
C ILE A 232 -8.36 -5.54 -9.66
N VAL A 233 -7.08 -5.86 -9.45
CA VAL A 233 -5.96 -5.32 -10.25
C VAL A 233 -6.07 -5.74 -11.71
N PHE A 234 -6.36 -7.02 -11.98
CA PHE A 234 -6.50 -7.52 -13.34
C PHE A 234 -7.68 -6.90 -14.06
N VAL A 235 -8.83 -6.88 -13.39
CA VAL A 235 -10.03 -6.30 -13.95
C VAL A 235 -9.82 -4.82 -14.23
N ASN A 236 -9.22 -4.06 -13.32
CA ASN A 236 -8.88 -2.65 -13.55
C ASN A 236 -7.86 -2.45 -14.68
N ALA A 237 -6.85 -3.32 -14.81
CA ALA A 237 -5.88 -3.25 -15.90
C ALA A 237 -6.52 -3.51 -17.28
N VAL A 238 -7.39 -4.53 -17.39
CA VAL A 238 -8.15 -4.84 -18.62
C VAL A 238 -9.06 -3.66 -18.99
N ARG A 239 -9.76 -3.10 -18.01
CA ARG A 239 -10.65 -1.93 -18.19
C ARG A 239 -9.90 -0.70 -18.67
N PHE A 240 -8.80 -0.37 -18.00
CA PHE A 240 -7.91 0.74 -18.36
C PHE A 240 -7.41 0.58 -19.80
N GLY A 241 -6.98 -0.63 -20.13
CA GLY A 241 -6.59 -0.98 -21.49
C GLY A 241 -7.67 -0.84 -22.54
N PHE A 242 -8.87 -1.31 -22.24
CA PHE A 242 -9.98 -1.26 -23.19
C PHE A 242 -10.38 0.19 -23.48
N ILE A 243 -10.51 1.03 -22.45
CA ILE A 243 -10.87 2.44 -22.61
C ILE A 243 -9.77 3.21 -23.35
N LEU A 244 -8.49 2.97 -23.03
CA LEU A 244 -7.39 3.59 -23.77
C LEU A 244 -7.31 3.14 -25.23
N SER A 245 -7.63 1.87 -25.51
CA SER A 245 -7.72 1.39 -26.90
C SER A 245 -8.82 2.13 -27.67
N ILE A 246 -9.99 2.31 -27.06
CA ILE A 246 -11.08 3.12 -27.65
C ILE A 246 -10.64 4.57 -27.84
N SER A 247 -10.03 5.18 -26.82
CA SER A 247 -9.53 6.56 -26.89
C SER A 247 -8.54 6.75 -28.03
N THR A 248 -7.64 5.79 -28.20
CA THR A 248 -6.62 5.79 -29.25
C THR A 248 -7.28 5.61 -30.62
N MET A 249 -8.21 4.66 -30.76
CA MET A 249 -8.92 4.43 -32.01
C MET A 249 -9.74 5.65 -32.45
N ILE A 250 -10.39 6.34 -31.52
CA ILE A 250 -11.05 7.63 -31.78
C ILE A 250 -10.01 8.66 -32.22
N ALA A 251 -8.92 8.80 -31.47
CA ALA A 251 -7.89 9.80 -31.76
C ALA A 251 -7.22 9.64 -33.13
N PHE A 252 -7.04 8.41 -33.62
CA PHE A 252 -6.45 8.16 -34.95
C PHE A 252 -7.46 8.20 -36.10
N LYS A 253 -8.75 7.95 -35.84
CA LYS A 253 -9.79 7.94 -36.87
C LYS A 253 -10.24 9.35 -37.28
N PHE A 254 -10.32 10.26 -36.32
CA PHE A 254 -10.55 11.67 -36.59
C PHE A 254 -9.16 12.31 -36.76
N SER A 255 -8.91 13.01 -37.86
CA SER A 255 -7.61 13.57 -38.26
C SER A 255 -7.09 14.68 -37.32
N PHE A 256 -6.97 14.39 -36.02
CA PHE A 256 -6.43 15.30 -35.02
C PHE A 256 -4.94 15.52 -35.29
N THR A 257 -4.47 16.72 -35.00
CA THR A 257 -3.07 17.11 -35.23
C THR A 257 -2.11 16.23 -34.43
N ARG A 258 -2.47 15.86 -33.19
CA ARG A 258 -1.63 15.09 -32.26
C ARG A 258 -2.45 14.03 -31.50
N PRO A 259 -2.83 12.92 -32.16
CA PRO A 259 -3.71 11.89 -31.59
C PRO A 259 -3.30 11.34 -30.22
N TYR A 260 -1.99 11.22 -29.98
CA TYR A 260 -1.46 10.68 -28.73
C TYR A 260 -1.76 11.56 -27.49
N TRP A 261 -2.04 12.86 -27.66
CA TRP A 261 -2.42 13.75 -26.57
C TRP A 261 -3.80 13.44 -25.99
N ILE A 262 -4.73 12.93 -26.81
CA ILE A 262 -6.04 12.47 -26.38
C ILE A 262 -5.90 11.23 -25.50
N ALA A 263 -5.18 10.22 -25.99
CA ALA A 263 -4.91 8.99 -25.24
C ALA A 263 -4.20 9.27 -23.92
N LEU A 264 -3.21 10.18 -23.92
CA LEU A 264 -2.53 10.60 -22.71
C LEU A 264 -3.46 11.29 -21.71
N SER A 265 -4.35 12.15 -22.19
CA SER A 265 -5.30 12.85 -21.32
C SER A 265 -6.31 11.87 -20.71
N CYS A 266 -6.81 10.92 -21.50
CA CYS A 266 -7.63 9.81 -21.01
C CYS A 266 -6.90 9.00 -19.93
N ALA A 267 -5.67 8.56 -20.19
CA ALA A 267 -4.87 7.82 -19.21
C ALA A 267 -4.67 8.60 -17.92
N SER A 268 -4.36 9.90 -18.04
CA SER A 268 -4.03 10.76 -16.89
C SER A 268 -5.17 10.93 -15.88
N VAL A 269 -6.39 10.97 -16.40
CA VAL A 269 -7.63 11.15 -15.63
C VAL A 269 -8.06 9.84 -14.99
N MET A 270 -7.95 8.73 -15.73
CA MET A 270 -8.33 7.39 -15.29
C MET A 270 -7.43 6.79 -14.21
N LEU A 271 -6.29 7.41 -13.89
CA LEU A 271 -5.43 6.98 -12.77
C LEU A 271 -6.04 7.26 -11.40
N GLY A 272 -7.12 8.04 -11.34
CA GLY A 272 -7.93 8.07 -10.13
C GLY A 272 -8.41 6.65 -9.83
N SER A 273 -8.07 6.12 -8.67
CA SER A 273 -8.46 4.75 -8.26
C SER A 273 -9.98 4.58 -8.15
N THR A 274 -10.72 5.69 -8.17
CA THR A 274 -12.16 5.77 -7.97
C THR A 274 -12.79 6.82 -8.89
N ILE A 275 -14.10 6.72 -9.13
CA ILE A 275 -14.83 7.67 -9.98
C ILE A 275 -14.67 9.10 -9.47
N LEU A 276 -14.76 9.31 -8.15
CA LEU A 276 -14.57 10.63 -7.55
C LEU A 276 -13.15 11.15 -7.77
N SER A 277 -12.13 10.30 -7.61
CA SER A 277 -10.74 10.65 -7.87
C SER A 277 -10.51 11.00 -9.34
N THR A 278 -11.11 10.24 -10.27
CA THR A 278 -11.09 10.54 -11.70
C THR A 278 -11.73 11.89 -12.00
N PHE A 279 -12.87 12.20 -11.38
CA PHE A 279 -13.55 13.49 -11.56
C PHE A 279 -12.70 14.66 -11.06
N HIS A 280 -12.15 14.56 -9.84
CA HIS A 280 -11.23 15.57 -9.32
C HIS A 280 -10.00 15.72 -10.23
N ARG A 281 -9.42 14.61 -10.72
CA ARG A 281 -8.32 14.65 -11.68
C ARG A 281 -8.70 15.32 -13.00
N THR A 282 -9.91 15.12 -13.51
CA THR A 282 -10.40 15.84 -14.70
C THR A 282 -10.39 17.34 -14.49
N ILE A 283 -10.90 17.81 -13.34
CA ILE A 283 -10.91 19.24 -13.00
C ILE A 283 -9.47 19.75 -12.87
N GLN A 284 -8.65 19.06 -12.07
CA GLN A 284 -7.26 19.42 -11.85
C GLN A 284 -6.45 19.47 -13.15
N ARG A 285 -6.67 18.50 -14.05
CA ARG A 285 -6.04 18.42 -15.37
C ARG A 285 -6.47 19.59 -16.25
N SER A 286 -7.77 19.89 -16.30
CA SER A 286 -8.33 20.95 -17.12
C SER A 286 -7.84 22.33 -16.66
N CYS A 287 -7.98 22.64 -15.37
CA CYS A 287 -7.50 23.90 -14.79
C CYS A 287 -5.98 24.04 -14.89
N GLY A 288 -5.23 22.98 -14.55
CA GLY A 288 -3.77 22.98 -14.62
C GLY A 288 -3.26 23.20 -16.04
N THR A 289 -3.91 22.61 -17.05
CA THR A 289 -3.56 22.85 -18.45
C THR A 289 -3.86 24.26 -18.88
N ILE A 290 -4.99 24.87 -18.52
CA ILE A 290 -5.30 26.26 -18.89
C ILE A 290 -4.18 27.19 -18.39
N VAL A 291 -3.78 27.05 -17.13
CA VAL A 291 -2.68 27.83 -16.55
C VAL A 291 -1.35 27.48 -17.24
N GLY A 292 -1.09 26.20 -17.50
CA GLY A 292 0.11 25.75 -18.20
C GLY A 292 0.22 26.27 -19.65
N ILE A 293 -0.90 26.42 -20.36
CA ILE A 293 -0.94 27.06 -21.68
C ILE A 293 -0.53 28.53 -21.53
N MET A 294 -1.07 29.26 -20.54
CA MET A 294 -0.67 30.66 -20.30
C MET A 294 0.84 30.79 -20.04
N ILE A 295 1.41 29.88 -19.25
CA ILE A 295 2.87 29.82 -19.02
C ILE A 295 3.61 29.55 -20.33
N ALA A 296 3.13 28.61 -21.14
CA ALA A 296 3.73 28.32 -22.44
C ALA A 296 3.72 29.56 -23.36
N LEU A 297 2.59 30.28 -23.43
CA LEU A 297 2.48 31.52 -24.21
C LEU A 297 3.53 32.55 -23.79
N VAL A 298 3.74 32.72 -22.49
CA VAL A 298 4.75 33.64 -21.94
C VAL A 298 6.17 33.18 -22.31
N ILE A 299 6.46 31.90 -22.16
CA ILE A 299 7.78 31.34 -22.53
C ILE A 299 8.06 31.54 -24.02
N PHE A 300 7.09 31.23 -24.89
CA PHE A 300 7.27 31.37 -26.34
C PHE A 300 7.41 32.83 -26.77
N LYS A 301 6.76 33.77 -26.07
CA LYS A 301 6.95 35.21 -26.30
C LYS A 301 8.40 35.65 -26.05
N LEU A 302 9.13 34.97 -25.18
CA LEU A 302 10.55 35.24 -24.91
C LEU A 302 11.49 34.68 -25.98
N GLN A 303 10.98 33.92 -26.95
CA GLN A 303 11.74 33.30 -28.05
C GLN A 303 13.05 32.62 -27.58
N PRO A 304 12.99 31.68 -26.62
CA PRO A 304 14.18 30.99 -26.13
C PRO A 304 14.84 30.19 -27.26
N GLN A 305 16.17 30.23 -27.36
CA GLN A 305 16.93 29.53 -28.40
C GLN A 305 18.01 28.62 -27.80
N GLY A 306 18.33 27.56 -28.54
CA GLY A 306 19.45 26.65 -28.22
C GLY A 306 19.36 26.06 -26.81
N PHE A 307 20.43 26.22 -26.04
CA PHE A 307 20.57 25.63 -24.70
C PHE A 307 19.54 26.16 -23.69
N ILE A 308 19.00 27.36 -23.90
CA ILE A 308 17.99 27.95 -23.00
C ILE A 308 16.70 27.11 -22.98
N ILE A 309 16.29 26.54 -24.12
CA ILE A 309 15.11 25.65 -24.19
C ILE A 309 15.34 24.40 -23.32
N VAL A 310 16.56 23.86 -23.33
CA VAL A 310 16.94 22.68 -22.54
C VAL A 310 16.84 22.99 -21.04
N ILE A 311 17.37 24.15 -20.62
CA ILE A 311 17.27 24.59 -19.21
C ILE A 311 15.80 24.77 -18.81
N ILE A 312 14.99 25.43 -19.62
CA ILE A 312 13.56 25.63 -19.33
C ILE A 312 12.83 24.29 -19.20
N ASN A 313 13.04 23.38 -20.15
CA ASN A 313 12.46 22.03 -20.09
C ASN A 313 12.93 21.26 -18.84
N MET A 314 14.19 21.38 -18.46
CA MET A 314 14.73 20.78 -17.24
C MET A 314 14.05 21.35 -15.99
N CYS A 315 13.88 22.67 -15.90
CA CYS A 315 13.18 23.31 -14.78
C CYS A 315 11.70 22.91 -14.71
N LEU A 316 10.98 22.90 -15.84
CA LEU A 316 9.58 22.49 -15.91
C LEU A 316 9.41 21.01 -15.54
N THR A 317 10.33 20.15 -16.00
CA THR A 317 10.35 18.73 -15.65
C THR A 317 10.62 18.54 -14.15
N ALA A 318 11.61 19.24 -13.59
CA ALA A 318 11.90 19.20 -12.16
C ALA A 318 10.68 19.64 -11.31
N MET A 319 10.00 20.72 -11.69
CA MET A 319 8.79 21.17 -11.01
C MET A 319 7.65 20.15 -11.15
N THR A 320 7.50 19.54 -12.33
CA THR A 320 6.54 18.44 -12.53
C THR A 320 6.78 17.31 -11.53
N GLU A 321 8.01 16.83 -11.40
CA GLU A 321 8.35 15.73 -10.49
C GLU A 321 8.16 16.11 -9.01
N LEU A 322 8.49 17.35 -8.62
CA LEU A 322 8.29 17.82 -7.25
C LEU A 322 6.81 17.84 -6.83
N PHE A 323 5.92 18.13 -7.78
CA PHE A 323 4.49 18.30 -7.48
C PHE A 323 3.63 17.10 -7.84
N ILE A 324 4.04 16.20 -8.74
CA ILE A 324 3.20 15.09 -9.23
C ILE A 324 2.72 14.15 -8.11
N ALA A 325 3.55 13.95 -7.08
CA ALA A 325 3.20 13.15 -5.91
C ALA A 325 2.35 13.92 -4.87
N LYS A 326 2.42 15.25 -4.83
CA LYS A 326 1.74 16.09 -3.82
C LYS A 326 0.39 16.62 -4.30
N ASN A 327 0.35 17.17 -5.51
CA ASN A 327 -0.85 17.74 -6.10
C ASN A 327 -0.76 17.67 -7.63
N TYR A 328 -1.62 16.85 -8.22
CA TYR A 328 -1.63 16.63 -9.66
C TYR A 328 -2.03 17.89 -10.46
N ALA A 329 -2.86 18.78 -9.90
CA ALA A 329 -3.22 20.05 -10.54
C ALA A 329 -1.98 20.93 -10.76
N LEU A 330 -1.14 21.06 -9.72
CA LEU A 330 0.10 21.80 -9.79
C LEU A 330 1.08 21.15 -10.76
N ALA A 331 1.17 19.82 -10.79
CA ALA A 331 1.98 19.14 -11.79
C ALA A 331 1.49 19.39 -13.22
N ALA A 332 0.17 19.39 -13.46
CA ALA A 332 -0.41 19.64 -14.77
C ALA A 332 -0.10 21.04 -15.34
N VAL A 333 0.11 22.02 -14.46
CA VAL A 333 0.59 23.38 -14.81
C VAL A 333 1.95 23.34 -15.49
N PHE A 334 2.86 22.45 -15.07
CA PHE A 334 4.21 22.35 -15.63
C PHE A 334 4.32 21.31 -16.76
N ILE A 335 3.50 20.26 -16.74
CA ILE A 335 3.44 19.24 -17.81
C ILE A 335 3.07 19.86 -19.15
N THR A 336 2.10 20.77 -19.16
CA THR A 336 1.55 21.37 -20.38
C THR A 336 2.56 22.23 -21.14
N PRO A 337 3.22 23.24 -20.53
CA PRO A 337 4.23 24.04 -21.21
C PRO A 337 5.42 23.20 -21.65
N ASN A 338 5.85 22.21 -20.84
CA ASN A 338 6.91 21.28 -21.22
C ASN A 338 6.55 20.49 -22.50
N ALA A 339 5.34 19.94 -22.55
CA ALA A 339 4.86 19.20 -23.72
C ALA A 339 4.73 20.09 -24.98
N LEU A 340 4.30 21.35 -24.80
CA LEU A 340 4.21 22.32 -25.89
C LEU A 340 5.60 22.72 -26.41
N LEU A 341 6.58 22.95 -25.52
CA LEU A 341 7.97 23.27 -25.90
C LEU A 341 8.61 22.16 -26.74
N ILE A 342 8.44 20.91 -26.32
CA ILE A 342 8.91 19.73 -27.06
C ILE A 342 8.22 19.66 -28.44
N ALA A 343 6.90 19.90 -28.49
CA ALA A 343 6.14 19.84 -29.73
C ALA A 343 6.52 20.96 -30.72
N GLU A 344 6.68 22.20 -30.26
CA GLU A 344 7.10 23.32 -31.12
C GLU A 344 8.51 23.09 -31.66
N THR A 345 9.46 22.67 -30.82
CA THR A 345 10.84 22.39 -31.23
C THR A 345 10.91 21.29 -32.29
N SER A 346 9.97 20.33 -32.26
CA SER A 346 9.88 19.27 -33.26
C SER A 346 9.23 19.67 -34.60
N THR A 347 8.46 20.76 -34.66
CA THR A 347 7.62 21.09 -35.84
C THR A 347 7.84 22.47 -36.45
N GLN A 348 8.39 23.43 -35.71
CA GLN A 348 8.65 24.80 -36.17
C GLN A 348 7.46 25.53 -36.81
N ILE A 349 6.22 25.16 -36.45
CA ILE A 349 5.00 25.77 -37.01
C ILE A 349 4.77 27.20 -36.48
N HIS A 350 5.47 27.62 -35.41
CA HIS A 350 5.48 28.97 -34.81
C HIS A 350 4.09 29.61 -34.58
N ASN A 351 3.04 28.79 -34.49
CA ASN A 351 1.68 29.26 -34.24
C ASN A 351 1.20 28.75 -32.88
N VAL A 352 1.56 29.50 -31.84
CA VAL A 352 1.32 29.12 -30.45
C VAL A 352 -0.18 29.03 -30.14
N SER A 353 -1.00 29.94 -30.69
CA SER A 353 -2.45 29.93 -30.51
C SER A 353 -3.10 28.68 -31.10
N TYR A 354 -2.60 28.19 -32.24
CA TYR A 354 -3.05 26.93 -32.83
C TYR A 354 -2.75 25.74 -31.90
N PHE A 355 -1.53 25.64 -31.38
CA PHE A 355 -1.16 24.56 -30.46
C PHE A 355 -1.93 24.62 -29.14
N ALA A 356 -2.24 25.82 -28.64
CA ALA A 356 -3.09 26.00 -27.47
C ALA A 356 -4.52 25.47 -27.72
N ALA A 357 -5.12 25.80 -28.86
CA ALA A 357 -6.45 25.31 -29.22
C ALA A 357 -6.50 23.79 -29.35
N VAL A 358 -5.53 23.21 -30.08
CA VAL A 358 -5.37 21.75 -30.21
C VAL A 358 -5.22 21.09 -28.83
N ARG A 359 -4.46 21.71 -27.92
CA ARG A 359 -4.24 21.15 -26.59
C ARG A 359 -5.51 21.14 -25.74
N ILE A 360 -6.32 22.19 -25.83
CA ILE A 360 -7.62 22.27 -25.15
C ILE A 360 -8.56 21.19 -25.67
N THR A 361 -8.68 21.04 -27.00
CA THR A 361 -9.55 20.02 -27.59
C THR A 361 -9.13 18.61 -27.20
N ASP A 362 -7.82 18.32 -27.21
CA ASP A 362 -7.32 16.99 -26.91
C ASP A 362 -7.58 16.58 -25.45
N ILE A 363 -7.44 17.54 -24.52
CA ILE A 363 -7.73 17.30 -23.11
C ILE A 363 -9.21 17.14 -22.86
N PHE A 364 -10.04 17.95 -23.52
CA PHE A 364 -11.49 17.84 -23.39
C PHE A 364 -11.96 16.46 -23.85
N ILE A 365 -11.56 16.04 -25.05
CA ILE A 365 -11.94 14.74 -25.62
C ILE A 365 -11.39 13.59 -24.76
N GLY A 366 -10.10 13.61 -24.43
CA GLY A 366 -9.47 12.55 -23.64
C GLY A 366 -10.07 12.44 -22.24
N SER A 367 -10.35 13.57 -21.58
CA SER A 367 -10.96 13.58 -20.24
C SER A 367 -12.40 13.06 -20.26
N ILE A 368 -13.19 13.39 -21.29
CA ILE A 368 -14.55 12.88 -21.45
C ILE A 368 -14.53 11.37 -21.66
N ILE A 369 -13.67 10.86 -22.55
CA ILE A 369 -13.55 9.42 -22.80
C ILE A 369 -13.14 8.69 -21.52
N GLY A 370 -12.17 9.23 -20.78
CA GLY A 370 -11.73 8.67 -19.51
C GLY A 370 -12.83 8.66 -18.45
N LEU A 371 -13.59 9.75 -18.32
CA LEU A 371 -14.66 9.88 -17.32
C LEU A 371 -15.84 8.97 -17.65
N ILE A 372 -16.28 8.90 -18.92
CA ILE A 372 -17.32 7.97 -19.37
C ILE A 372 -16.87 6.52 -19.17
N GLY A 373 -15.62 6.21 -19.53
CA GLY A 373 -15.05 4.89 -19.36
C GLY A 373 -15.04 4.46 -17.89
N THR A 374 -14.53 5.31 -16.99
CA THR A 374 -14.54 5.01 -15.55
C THR A 374 -15.95 4.90 -15.00
N TYR A 375 -16.91 5.72 -15.45
CA TYR A 375 -18.28 5.70 -14.97
C TYR A 375 -19.04 4.41 -15.36
N ILE A 376 -18.98 4.02 -16.64
CA ILE A 376 -19.69 2.83 -17.15
C ILE A 376 -19.20 1.56 -16.43
N ILE A 377 -17.90 1.52 -16.13
CA ILE A 377 -17.22 0.30 -15.72
C ILE A 377 -17.03 0.22 -14.19
N GLY A 378 -16.91 1.36 -13.51
CA GLY A 378 -16.52 1.47 -12.10
C GLY A 378 -17.66 1.70 -11.12
N ARG A 379 -18.93 1.76 -11.56
CA ARG A 379 -20.05 2.24 -10.73
C ARG A 379 -20.24 1.48 -9.40
N ARG A 380 -19.97 0.16 -9.35
CA ARG A 380 -20.10 -0.70 -8.15
C ARG A 380 -19.19 -1.93 -8.16
N SER A 381 -17.99 -1.82 -8.74
CA SER A 381 -17.18 -3.01 -9.03
C SER A 381 -16.46 -3.58 -7.81
N ALA A 382 -16.05 -2.75 -6.86
CA ALA A 382 -15.33 -3.13 -5.66
C ALA A 382 -16.31 -3.46 -4.54
N SER A 383 -17.33 -2.62 -4.32
CA SER A 383 -18.40 -2.85 -3.32
C SER A 383 -19.11 -4.19 -3.54
N SER A 384 -19.44 -4.55 -4.78
CA SER A 384 -20.08 -5.83 -5.10
C SER A 384 -19.24 -7.07 -4.79
N ARG A 385 -17.91 -6.93 -4.72
CA ARG A 385 -16.97 -8.03 -4.44
C ARG A 385 -16.59 -8.14 -2.97
N LEU A 386 -16.94 -7.16 -2.14
CA LEU A 386 -16.58 -7.15 -0.72
C LEU A 386 -17.06 -8.41 0.03
N PRO A 387 -18.33 -8.85 -0.11
CA PRO A 387 -18.79 -10.07 0.57
C PRO A 387 -17.96 -11.30 0.18
N ASP A 388 -17.74 -11.52 -1.13
CA ASP A 388 -16.98 -12.67 -1.62
C ASP A 388 -15.52 -12.67 -1.14
N LEU A 389 -14.89 -11.50 -1.09
CA LEU A 389 -13.52 -11.35 -0.61
C LEU A 389 -13.42 -11.56 0.91
N MET A 390 -14.40 -11.08 1.66
CA MET A 390 -14.51 -11.31 3.11
C MET A 390 -14.68 -12.81 3.41
N VAL A 391 -15.54 -13.50 2.68
CA VAL A 391 -15.73 -14.95 2.77
C VAL A 391 -14.44 -15.71 2.49
N LYS A 392 -13.74 -15.35 1.39
CA LYS A 392 -12.43 -15.95 1.05
C LYS A 392 -11.41 -15.75 2.16
N LEU A 393 -11.41 -14.58 2.81
CA LEU A 393 -10.53 -14.26 3.94
C LEU A 393 -10.87 -15.12 5.17
N ILE A 394 -12.12 -15.10 5.62
CA ILE A 394 -12.63 -15.88 6.78
C ILE A 394 -12.29 -17.37 6.61
N ARG A 395 -12.58 -17.95 5.44
CA ARG A 395 -12.25 -19.36 5.16
C ARG A 395 -10.74 -19.63 5.10
N SER A 396 -9.93 -18.65 4.69
CA SER A 396 -8.46 -18.82 4.72
C SER A 396 -7.88 -18.71 6.13
N GLN A 397 -8.46 -17.87 7.00
CA GLN A 397 -8.11 -17.79 8.42
C GLN A 397 -8.43 -19.11 9.13
N ALA A 398 -9.61 -19.68 8.89
CA ALA A 398 -9.98 -21.01 9.40
C ALA A 398 -8.96 -22.10 8.99
N LYS A 399 -8.49 -22.10 7.74
CA LYS A 399 -7.47 -23.06 7.26
C LYS A 399 -6.12 -22.89 7.96
N VAL A 400 -5.71 -21.65 8.25
CA VAL A 400 -4.50 -21.39 9.04
C VAL A 400 -4.70 -21.92 10.46
N LEU A 401 -5.85 -21.67 11.09
CA LEU A 401 -6.17 -22.17 12.42
C LEU A 401 -6.09 -23.71 12.50
N VAL A 402 -6.69 -24.43 11.54
CA VAL A 402 -6.56 -25.91 11.46
C VAL A 402 -5.10 -26.32 11.41
N ARG A 403 -4.30 -25.66 10.56
CA ARG A 403 -2.89 -26.00 10.41
C ARG A 403 -2.09 -25.81 11.70
N LEU A 404 -2.40 -24.76 12.46
CA LEU A 404 -1.76 -24.47 13.75
C LEU A 404 -2.13 -25.50 14.82
N ALA A 405 -3.36 -26.03 14.78
CA ALA A 405 -3.83 -27.06 15.69
C ALA A 405 -3.33 -28.48 15.32
N SER A 406 -3.28 -28.80 14.02
CA SER A 406 -2.90 -30.13 13.53
C SER A 406 -1.38 -30.34 13.57
N LYS A 407 -0.88 -31.07 14.57
CA LYS A 407 0.56 -31.37 14.78
C LYS A 407 1.18 -32.36 13.77
N ALA A 408 0.65 -32.53 12.55
CA ALA A 408 1.00 -33.65 11.70
C ALA A 408 2.14 -33.37 10.67
N LYS A 409 3.32 -33.92 10.99
CA LYS A 409 4.46 -34.31 10.14
C LYS A 409 5.31 -33.22 9.45
N GLU A 410 6.54 -33.09 9.96
CA GLU A 410 7.75 -32.90 9.14
C GLU A 410 7.62 -33.63 7.80
N ASN A 411 7.62 -32.85 6.71
CA ASN A 411 7.85 -33.22 5.29
C ASN A 411 7.15 -32.27 4.31
N SER A 412 6.52 -31.20 4.80
CA SER A 412 5.88 -30.21 3.92
C SER A 412 5.99 -28.79 4.49
N GLU A 413 7.22 -28.27 4.66
CA GLU A 413 7.44 -26.83 4.89
C GLU A 413 6.76 -26.00 3.78
N ASN A 414 6.82 -26.47 2.52
CA ASN A 414 6.25 -25.76 1.36
C ASN A 414 4.72 -25.54 1.40
N ASN A 415 3.89 -26.53 1.81
CA ASN A 415 2.43 -26.30 1.87
C ASN A 415 2.01 -25.43 3.06
N SER A 416 2.82 -25.39 4.13
CA SER A 416 2.53 -24.60 5.33
C SER A 416 2.67 -23.10 5.04
N GLU A 417 3.74 -22.71 4.35
CA GLU A 417 3.93 -21.32 3.90
C GLU A 417 2.84 -20.90 2.92
N TRP A 418 2.45 -21.78 1.99
CA TRP A 418 1.42 -21.50 1.01
C TRP A 418 0.05 -21.12 1.63
N ILE A 419 -0.40 -21.82 2.67
CA ILE A 419 -1.69 -21.54 3.31
C ILE A 419 -1.67 -20.14 3.95
N LYS A 420 -0.56 -19.77 4.60
CA LYS A 420 -0.35 -18.43 5.17
C LYS A 420 -0.28 -17.36 4.09
N GLU A 421 0.52 -17.58 3.05
CA GLU A 421 0.61 -16.69 1.90
C GLU A 421 -0.78 -16.45 1.28
N LYS A 422 -1.60 -17.51 1.20
CA LYS A 422 -2.96 -17.39 0.68
C LYS A 422 -3.84 -16.51 1.56
N MET A 423 -3.76 -16.64 2.89
CA MET A 423 -4.46 -15.74 3.82
C MET A 423 -4.00 -14.29 3.65
N LYS A 424 -2.68 -14.04 3.62
CA LYS A 424 -2.11 -12.69 3.41
C LYS A 424 -2.59 -12.05 2.10
N ILE A 425 -2.65 -12.84 1.02
CA ILE A 425 -3.15 -12.36 -0.28
C ILE A 425 -4.66 -12.07 -0.23
N ASN A 426 -5.46 -12.90 0.43
CA ASN A 426 -6.89 -12.65 0.59
C ASN A 426 -7.15 -11.37 1.40
N LEU A 427 -6.39 -11.15 2.48
CA LEU A 427 -6.48 -9.93 3.29
C LEU A 427 -6.12 -8.70 2.45
N MET A 428 -5.02 -8.77 1.70
CA MET A 428 -4.62 -7.68 0.80
C MET A 428 -5.70 -7.36 -0.25
N ASN A 429 -6.30 -8.37 -0.87
CA ASN A 429 -7.36 -8.19 -1.86
C ASN A 429 -8.62 -7.57 -1.23
N PHE A 430 -9.03 -8.06 -0.05
CA PHE A 430 -10.16 -7.51 0.69
C PHE A 430 -9.95 -6.03 1.06
N LYS A 431 -8.78 -5.68 1.61
CA LYS A 431 -8.43 -4.29 1.94
C LYS A 431 -8.40 -3.38 0.71
N MET A 432 -7.83 -3.86 -0.39
CA MET A 432 -7.84 -3.11 -1.65
C MET A 432 -9.27 -2.85 -2.13
N ALA A 433 -10.16 -3.85 -2.02
CA ALA A 433 -11.57 -3.69 -2.37
C ALA A 433 -12.27 -2.68 -1.48
N TYR A 434 -12.06 -2.74 -0.16
CA TYR A 434 -12.69 -1.84 0.79
C TYR A 434 -12.27 -0.38 0.56
N ASN A 435 -10.96 -0.14 0.41
CA ASN A 435 -10.44 1.19 0.11
C ASN A 435 -10.92 1.73 -1.25
N THR A 436 -11.11 0.85 -2.23
CA THR A 436 -11.65 1.24 -3.54
C THR A 436 -13.15 1.57 -3.44
N ALA A 437 -13.91 0.76 -2.68
CA ALA A 437 -15.34 0.94 -2.47
C ALA A 437 -15.68 2.28 -1.80
N LEU A 438 -14.84 2.74 -0.85
CA LEU A 438 -15.00 4.04 -0.18
C LEU A 438 -15.10 5.23 -1.14
N GLY A 439 -14.51 5.16 -2.34
CA GLY A 439 -14.60 6.22 -3.34
C GLY A 439 -15.46 5.92 -4.56
N GLU A 440 -16.21 4.81 -4.59
CA GLU A 440 -17.16 4.53 -5.67
C GLU A 440 -18.32 5.56 -5.69
N ILE A 441 -18.98 5.74 -6.84
CA ILE A 441 -20.18 6.58 -6.94
C ILE A 441 -21.28 5.81 -7.68
N PRO A 442 -22.47 5.63 -7.06
CA PRO A 442 -22.80 5.99 -5.68
C PRO A 442 -22.10 5.06 -4.68
N ASN A 443 -21.53 5.61 -3.60
CA ASN A 443 -21.08 4.84 -2.44
C ASN A 443 -22.22 4.73 -1.42
N ASP A 444 -22.24 3.62 -0.69
CA ASP A 444 -23.04 3.50 0.53
C ASP A 444 -22.10 3.78 1.71
N GLU A 445 -21.82 5.06 1.93
CA GLU A 445 -20.83 5.49 2.93
C GLU A 445 -21.21 5.02 4.34
N GLU A 446 -22.50 5.02 4.66
CA GLU A 446 -23.03 4.55 5.94
C GLU A 446 -22.81 3.04 6.13
N MET A 447 -23.06 2.22 5.09
CA MET A 447 -22.76 0.79 5.13
C MET A 447 -21.25 0.53 5.25
N LEU A 448 -20.42 1.25 4.51
CA LEU A 448 -18.96 1.08 4.55
C LEU A 448 -18.37 1.51 5.90
N GLN A 449 -18.83 2.60 6.49
CA GLN A 449 -18.43 3.02 7.83
C GLN A 449 -18.87 1.99 8.89
N ARG A 450 -20.08 1.43 8.77
CA ARG A 450 -20.56 0.35 9.65
C ARG A 450 -19.72 -0.93 9.54
N MET A 451 -19.12 -1.21 8.38
CA MET A 451 -18.23 -2.36 8.20
C MET A 451 -16.86 -2.19 8.86
N TRP A 452 -16.46 -0.98 9.26
CA TRP A 452 -15.12 -0.71 9.78
C TRP A 452 -14.69 -1.62 10.94
N PRO A 453 -15.53 -1.91 11.96
CA PRO A 453 -15.17 -2.84 13.02
C PRO A 453 -14.92 -4.27 12.50
N ALA A 454 -15.68 -4.73 11.51
CA ALA A 454 -15.47 -6.04 10.90
C ALA A 454 -14.14 -6.08 10.10
N VAL A 455 -13.83 -5.01 9.35
CA VAL A 455 -12.55 -4.88 8.64
C VAL A 455 -11.38 -4.95 9.63
N PHE A 456 -11.50 -4.23 10.75
CA PHE A 456 -10.49 -4.20 11.80
C PHE A 456 -10.29 -5.59 12.45
N SER A 457 -11.37 -6.25 12.86
CA SER A 457 -11.27 -7.59 13.47
C SER A 457 -10.74 -8.64 12.48
N LEU A 458 -11.11 -8.58 11.20
CA LEU A 458 -10.54 -9.46 10.18
C LEU A 458 -9.03 -9.26 10.02
N GLU A 459 -8.57 -8.01 10.02
CA GLU A 459 -7.15 -7.70 9.99
C GLU A 459 -6.43 -8.23 11.24
N HIS A 460 -7.03 -8.03 12.42
CA HIS A 460 -6.45 -8.46 13.68
C HIS A 460 -6.41 -9.99 13.83
N ILE A 461 -7.47 -10.71 13.41
CA ILE A 461 -7.47 -12.19 13.36
C ILE A 461 -6.36 -12.71 12.45
N SER A 462 -6.21 -12.12 11.24
CA SER A 462 -5.14 -12.52 10.32
C SER A 462 -3.75 -12.32 10.92
N TYR A 463 -3.57 -11.23 11.66
CA TYR A 463 -2.34 -10.93 12.35
C TYR A 463 -2.04 -11.91 13.50
N ILE A 464 -3.02 -12.18 14.38
CA ILE A 464 -2.88 -13.15 15.47
C ILE A 464 -2.54 -14.54 14.93
N LEU A 465 -3.17 -14.96 13.84
CA LEU A 465 -2.91 -16.27 13.21
C LEU A 465 -1.52 -16.36 12.58
N ASP A 466 -1.04 -15.27 11.98
CA ASP A 466 0.32 -15.23 11.42
C ASP A 466 1.36 -15.30 12.54
N TYR A 467 1.17 -14.50 13.59
CA TYR A 467 2.06 -14.43 14.75
C TYR A 467 2.08 -15.72 15.58
N GLY A 468 0.91 -16.29 15.89
CA GLY A 468 0.77 -17.54 16.63
C GLY A 468 1.46 -18.73 15.94
N SER A 469 1.70 -18.62 14.63
CA SER A 469 2.49 -19.60 13.90
C SER A 469 4.00 -19.49 14.09
N ILE A 470 4.51 -18.30 14.39
CA ILE A 470 5.94 -18.00 14.52
C ILE A 470 6.41 -18.31 15.95
N ALA A 471 5.62 -17.94 16.95
CA ALA A 471 6.01 -18.05 18.36
C ALA A 471 5.93 -19.48 18.94
N ASN A 472 4.90 -20.29 18.59
CA ASN A 472 4.56 -21.46 19.41
C ASN A 472 4.65 -22.84 18.72
N GLY A 473 5.00 -22.95 17.44
CA GLY A 473 5.27 -24.23 16.74
C GLY A 473 4.10 -25.23 16.60
N SER A 474 3.07 -25.14 17.43
CA SER A 474 1.77 -25.83 17.37
C SER A 474 0.90 -25.35 18.53
N LEU A 475 -0.33 -24.92 18.27
CA LEU A 475 -1.31 -24.62 19.30
C LEU A 475 -1.98 -25.93 19.74
N LYS A 476 -1.97 -26.25 21.04
CA LYS A 476 -2.56 -27.49 21.57
C LYS A 476 -4.09 -27.38 21.74
N ILE A 477 -4.80 -27.05 20.67
CA ILE A 477 -6.26 -26.93 20.70
C ILE A 477 -6.87 -28.34 20.66
N SER A 478 -7.85 -28.63 21.54
CA SER A 478 -8.62 -29.87 21.46
C SER A 478 -9.44 -29.95 20.18
N ASP A 479 -9.62 -31.14 19.62
CA ASP A 479 -10.39 -31.32 18.38
C ASP A 479 -11.84 -30.78 18.50
N GLU A 480 -12.43 -30.83 19.69
CA GLU A 480 -13.76 -30.28 19.98
C GLU A 480 -13.77 -28.74 19.89
N ASN A 481 -12.82 -28.07 20.55
CA ASN A 481 -12.73 -26.61 20.49
C ASN A 481 -12.39 -26.12 19.08
N LEU A 482 -11.51 -26.85 18.37
CA LEU A 482 -11.19 -26.57 16.98
C LEU A 482 -12.44 -26.69 16.09
N ALA A 483 -13.20 -27.78 16.23
CA ALA A 483 -14.44 -27.99 15.49
C ALA A 483 -15.47 -26.87 15.73
N GLN A 484 -15.61 -26.41 16.97
CA GLN A 484 -16.49 -25.29 17.31
C GLN A 484 -16.04 -23.99 16.62
N LEU A 485 -14.74 -23.65 16.64
CA LEU A 485 -14.24 -22.45 15.96
C LEU A 485 -14.46 -22.52 14.45
N LEU A 486 -14.17 -23.67 13.83
CA LEU A 486 -14.40 -23.86 12.39
C LEU A 486 -15.87 -23.71 12.03
N LEU A 487 -16.77 -24.19 12.89
CA LEU A 487 -18.21 -23.97 12.72
C LEU A 487 -18.54 -22.47 12.78
N VAL A 488 -17.96 -21.70 13.71
CA VAL A 488 -18.14 -20.25 13.78
C VAL A 488 -17.66 -19.58 12.48
N PHE A 489 -16.43 -19.84 12.03
CA PHE A 489 -15.89 -19.30 10.78
C PHE A 489 -16.79 -19.65 9.56
N GLU A 490 -17.19 -20.91 9.41
CA GLU A 490 -17.99 -21.33 8.26
C GLU A 490 -19.41 -20.78 8.31
N THR A 491 -20.00 -20.62 9.49
CA THR A 491 -21.34 -20.00 9.62
C THR A 491 -21.32 -18.51 9.32
N MET A 492 -20.28 -17.78 9.75
CA MET A 492 -20.08 -16.39 9.33
C MET A 492 -19.92 -16.29 7.81
N ALA A 493 -19.03 -17.10 7.22
CA ALA A 493 -18.81 -17.13 5.78
C ALA A 493 -20.11 -17.41 5.00
N THR A 494 -20.84 -18.45 5.40
CA THR A 494 -22.10 -18.84 4.76
C THR A 494 -23.16 -17.74 4.86
N ALA A 495 -23.30 -17.08 6.02
CA ALA A 495 -24.24 -15.98 6.20
C ALA A 495 -23.92 -14.80 5.27
N ILE A 496 -22.64 -14.45 5.14
CA ILE A 496 -22.17 -13.39 4.23
C ILE A 496 -22.43 -13.76 2.77
N GLU A 497 -22.16 -15.01 2.35
CA GLU A 497 -22.46 -15.48 0.98
C GLU A 497 -23.95 -15.37 0.65
N GLN A 498 -24.80 -15.69 1.62
CA GLN A 498 -26.26 -15.63 1.48
C GLN A 498 -26.83 -14.21 1.70
N ARG A 499 -25.98 -13.22 2.03
CA ARG A 499 -26.38 -11.85 2.39
C ARG A 499 -27.38 -11.80 3.55
N LEU A 500 -27.21 -12.69 4.51
CA LEU A 500 -27.98 -12.75 5.75
C LEU A 500 -27.15 -12.17 6.91
N PRO A 501 -27.81 -11.61 7.95
CA PRO A 501 -27.11 -11.16 9.14
C PRO A 501 -26.44 -12.36 9.83
N VAL A 502 -25.20 -12.16 10.29
CA VAL A 502 -24.49 -13.19 11.05
C VAL A 502 -25.19 -13.40 12.37
N GLN A 503 -25.59 -14.66 12.64
CA GLN A 503 -26.14 -15.06 13.93
C GLN A 503 -24.97 -15.44 14.85
N PRO A 504 -24.74 -14.71 15.96
CA PRO A 504 -23.63 -15.01 16.86
C PRO A 504 -23.73 -16.43 17.40
N LYS A 505 -22.65 -17.18 17.29
CA LYS A 505 -22.48 -18.49 17.90
C LYS A 505 -21.55 -18.41 19.10
N LYS A 506 -21.75 -19.32 20.05
CA LYS A 506 -20.90 -19.45 21.22
C LYS A 506 -19.48 -19.81 20.76
N VAL A 507 -18.53 -18.93 21.10
CA VAL A 507 -17.11 -19.18 20.90
C VAL A 507 -16.56 -19.85 22.18
N PRO A 508 -15.80 -20.96 22.07
CA PRO A 508 -15.21 -21.61 23.24
C PRO A 508 -14.23 -20.67 23.95
N ILE A 509 -14.28 -20.65 25.30
CA ILE A 509 -13.28 -19.95 26.10
C ILE A 509 -12.07 -20.87 26.17
N MET A 510 -10.95 -20.43 25.58
CA MET A 510 -9.70 -21.19 25.57
C MET A 510 -8.60 -20.35 26.21
N GLU A 511 -7.90 -20.90 27.19
CA GLU A 511 -6.73 -20.25 27.80
C GLU A 511 -5.56 -20.12 26.82
N GLU A 512 -5.49 -20.99 25.81
CA GLU A 512 -4.41 -21.04 24.84
C GLU A 512 -4.51 -19.91 23.78
N LEU A 513 -5.71 -19.39 23.53
CA LEU A 513 -6.00 -18.38 22.49
C LEU A 513 -7.12 -17.40 22.88
N PRO A 514 -7.06 -16.75 24.05
CA PRO A 514 -8.12 -15.84 24.50
C PRO A 514 -8.30 -14.67 23.52
N LYS A 515 -7.20 -14.20 22.91
CA LYS A 515 -7.18 -13.08 21.95
C LYS A 515 -7.99 -13.40 20.68
N ILE A 516 -7.83 -14.59 20.10
CA ILE A 516 -8.57 -14.95 18.88
C ILE A 516 -10.05 -15.14 19.17
N CYS A 517 -10.40 -15.75 20.31
CA CYS A 517 -11.78 -15.98 20.69
C CYS A 517 -12.51 -14.65 20.89
N LYS A 518 -11.86 -13.70 21.55
CA LYS A 518 -12.41 -12.35 21.75
C LYS A 518 -12.63 -11.63 20.42
N GLU A 519 -11.65 -11.65 19.52
CA GLU A 519 -11.77 -11.00 18.21
C GLU A 519 -12.82 -11.65 17.31
N ILE A 520 -12.99 -12.98 17.38
CA ILE A 520 -14.07 -13.66 16.67
C ILE A 520 -15.43 -13.19 17.20
N ASN A 521 -15.58 -12.98 18.51
CA ASN A 521 -16.81 -12.41 19.07
C ASN A 521 -17.07 -10.98 18.57
N ILE A 522 -16.05 -10.11 18.59
CA ILE A 522 -16.17 -8.74 18.06
C ILE A 522 -16.54 -8.76 16.57
N LEU A 523 -15.94 -9.66 15.79
CA LEU A 523 -16.26 -9.83 14.38
C LEU A 523 -17.72 -10.27 14.18
N GLN A 524 -18.21 -11.24 14.96
CA GLN A 524 -19.61 -11.69 14.91
C GLN A 524 -20.56 -10.54 15.23
N GLU A 525 -20.27 -9.76 16.28
CA GLU A 525 -21.06 -8.58 16.65
C GLU A 525 -21.09 -7.56 15.51
N ALA A 526 -19.92 -7.21 14.97
CA ALA A 526 -19.80 -6.27 13.86
C ALA A 526 -20.57 -6.71 12.59
N LEU A 527 -20.64 -8.03 12.33
CA LEU A 527 -21.36 -8.59 11.19
C LEU A 527 -22.86 -8.87 11.47
N SER A 528 -23.29 -8.78 12.72
CA SER A 528 -24.68 -8.98 13.13
C SER A 528 -25.53 -7.70 13.03
N ILE A 529 -24.88 -6.54 13.07
CA ILE A 529 -25.52 -5.22 13.04
C ILE A 529 -25.87 -4.86 11.58
N LYS A 530 -27.13 -4.47 11.34
CA LYS A 530 -27.66 -4.13 10.02
C LYS A 530 -27.28 -2.75 9.53
#